data_AF-A0A836QKT6-F1
#
_entry.id   AF-A0A836QKT6-F1
#
_cell.length_a   1.000
_cell.length_b   1.000
_cell.length_c   1.000
_cell.angle_alpha   90.00
_cell.angle_beta   90.00
_cell.angle_gamma   90.00
#
_symmetry.space_group_name_H-M   'P 1'
#
loop_
_entity.id
_entity.type
_entity.pdbx_description
1 polymer ?
#
loop_
_entity_poly.entity_id
_entity_poly.type
_entity_poly.pdbx_seq_one_letter_code
_entity_poly.pdbx_strand_id
1 'polypeptide(L)'
;RDIEITLPVVTALSCAIGQIPLREALFFYVQANASNLVSAAVRLIPLGQSDGQKALISLEKSVCDTVKKAPAVTLDNLGTSTPMIDLMSIAHETQYTRLFRS
;
A
#
# COMPACT_ATOMS: atom_id res chain seq x y z
N ARG A 1 -9.53 -24.72 11.46
CA ARG A 1 -9.55 -23.88 10.24
C ARG A 1 -8.46 -22.85 10.46
N ASP A 2 -7.40 -22.88 9.65
CA ASP A 2 -6.39 -21.82 9.69
C ASP A 2 -7.06 -20.52 9.26
N ILE A 3 -7.00 -19.50 10.12
CA ILE A 3 -7.51 -18.18 9.81
C ILE A 3 -6.40 -17.49 9.01
N GLU A 4 -6.62 -17.28 7.72
CA GLU A 4 -5.73 -16.43 6.92
C GLU A 4 -5.95 -14.98 7.31
N ILE A 5 -4.97 -14.40 8.00
CA ILE A 5 -5.00 -13.00 8.43
C ILE A 5 -4.23 -12.18 7.39
N THR A 6 -4.84 -11.10 6.90
CA THR A 6 -4.20 -10.21 5.95
C THR A 6 -3.13 -9.35 6.62
N LEU A 7 -2.09 -8.98 5.87
CA LEU A 7 -0.99 -8.13 6.33
C LEU A 7 -1.45 -6.88 7.12
N PRO A 8 -2.40 -6.04 6.65
CA PRO A 8 -2.83 -4.87 7.41
C PRO A 8 -3.38 -5.20 8.80
N VAL A 9 -4.09 -6.33 8.94
CA VAL A 9 -4.67 -6.75 10.23
C VAL A 9 -3.58 -7.23 11.18
N VAL A 10 -2.63 -8.05 10.70
CA VAL A 10 -1.48 -8.48 11.52
C VAL A 10 -0.65 -7.28 11.94
N THR A 11 -0.34 -6.35 11.03
CA THR A 11 0.43 -5.16 11.35
C THR A 11 -0.27 -4.29 12.39
N ALA A 12 -1.59 -4.05 12.25
CA ALA A 12 -2.36 -3.29 13.23
C ALA A 12 -2.31 -3.94 14.61
N LEU A 13 -2.48 -5.26 14.69
CA LEU A 13 -2.38 -6.01 15.95
C LEU A 13 -0.98 -5.91 16.56
N SER A 14 0.08 -6.08 15.76
CA SER A 14 1.47 -5.95 16.23
C SER A 14 1.76 -4.54 16.77
N CYS A 15 1.31 -3.50 16.09
CA CYS A 15 1.46 -2.12 16.55
C CYS A 15 0.68 -1.85 17.84
N ALA A 16 -0.52 -2.40 17.98
CA ALA A 16 -1.33 -2.27 19.20
C ALA A 16 -0.67 -2.96 20.41
N ILE A 17 -0.15 -4.18 20.23
CA ILE A 17 0.60 -4.91 21.26
C ILE A 17 1.86 -4.13 21.65
N GLY A 18 2.58 -3.59 20.66
CA GLY A 18 3.76 -2.76 20.86
C GLY A 18 3.48 -1.34 21.34
N GLN A 19 2.22 -0.97 21.59
CA GLN A 19 1.79 0.36 22.03
C GLN A 19 2.30 1.50 21.13
N ILE A 20 2.45 1.23 19.83
CA ILE A 20 2.82 2.25 18.85
C ILE A 20 1.63 3.19 18.68
N PRO A 21 1.79 4.51 18.79
CA PRO A 21 0.66 5.41 18.66
C PRO A 21 0.09 5.35 17.23
N LEU A 22 -1.24 5.47 17.13
CA LEU A 22 -2.01 5.15 15.92
C LEU A 22 -1.52 5.94 14.69
N ARG A 23 -1.19 7.22 14.88
CA ARG A 23 -0.79 8.11 13.78
C ARG A 23 0.53 7.66 13.16
N GLU A 24 1.49 7.27 13.99
CA GLU A 24 2.81 6.77 13.60
C GLU A 24 2.67 5.42 12.91
N ALA A 25 1.87 4.51 13.48
CA ALA A 25 1.61 3.20 12.88
C ALA A 25 1.00 3.35 11.47
N LEU A 26 -0.01 4.22 11.30
CA LEU A 26 -0.60 4.52 10.01
C LEU A 26 0.41 5.15 9.05
N PHE A 27 1.19 6.13 9.51
CA PHE A 27 2.19 6.79 8.69
C PHE A 27 3.22 5.81 8.14
N PHE A 28 3.81 4.97 9.01
CA PHE A 28 4.79 3.98 8.59
C PHE A 28 4.20 2.94 7.66
N TYR A 29 2.98 2.47 7.92
CA TYR A 29 2.32 1.49 7.05
C TYR A 29 2.05 2.05 5.65
N VAL A 30 1.47 3.26 5.55
CA VAL A 30 1.16 3.89 4.27
C VAL A 30 2.44 4.26 3.51
N GLN A 31 3.46 4.79 4.20
CA GLN A 31 4.76 5.11 3.61
C GLN A 31 5.47 3.86 3.10
N ALA A 32 5.43 2.75 3.84
CA ALA A 32 6.02 1.48 3.40
C ALA A 32 5.32 0.96 2.15
N ASN A 33 3.98 1.06 2.08
CA ASN A 33 3.22 0.68 0.89
C ASN A 33 3.60 1.54 -0.33
N ALA A 34 3.65 2.86 -0.18
CA ALA A 34 4.10 3.77 -1.23
C ALA A 34 5.53 3.44 -1.70
N SER A 35 6.44 3.16 -0.77
CA SER A 35 7.82 2.77 -1.06
C SER A 35 7.90 1.46 -1.85
N ASN A 36 7.05 0.49 -1.52
CA ASN A 36 6.98 -0.78 -2.24
C ASN A 36 6.49 -0.59 -3.68
N LEU A 37 5.45 0.24 -3.89
CA LEU A 37 4.94 0.56 -5.22
C LEU A 37 5.99 1.28 -6.08
N VAL A 38 6.69 2.28 -5.53
CA VAL A 38 7.76 2.98 -6.24
C VAL A 38 8.92 2.04 -6.55
N SER A 39 9.30 1.16 -5.62
CA SER A 39 10.33 0.14 -5.85
C SER A 39 9.97 -0.83 -6.99
N ALA A 40 8.69 -1.18 -7.14
CA ALA A 40 8.21 -1.96 -8.29
C ALA A 40 8.28 -1.14 -9.59
N ALA A 41 7.82 0.12 -9.57
CA ALA A 41 7.85 1.01 -10.73
C ALA A 41 9.27 1.25 -11.27
N VAL A 42 10.25 1.45 -10.38
CA VAL A 42 11.68 1.60 -10.76
C VAL A 42 12.18 0.41 -11.57
N ARG A 43 11.75 -0.81 -11.22
CA ARG A 43 12.15 -2.05 -11.91
C ARG A 43 11.36 -2.32 -13.20
N LEU A 44 10.10 -1.89 -13.26
CA LEU A 44 9.21 -2.15 -14.40
C LEU A 44 9.30 -1.10 -15.52
N ILE A 45 9.55 0.17 -15.17
CA ILE A 45 9.56 1.33 -16.11
C ILE A 45 11.00 1.76 -16.48
N PRO A 46 12.01 0.95 -16.15
CA PRO A 46 13.42 1.37 -15.96
C PRO A 46 13.70 2.81 -15.49
N LEU A 47 13.13 3.23 -14.34
CA LEU A 47 13.46 4.55 -13.77
C LEU A 47 14.82 4.54 -13.06
N GLY A 48 15.50 5.70 -13.03
CA GLY A 48 16.68 5.90 -12.18
C GLY A 48 16.31 5.95 -10.69
N GLN A 49 17.27 5.63 -9.82
CA GLN A 49 17.07 5.74 -8.35
C GLN A 49 16.66 7.15 -7.92
N SER A 50 17.24 8.18 -8.52
CA SER A 50 16.87 9.58 -8.28
C SER A 50 15.41 9.86 -8.66
N ASP A 51 14.91 9.24 -9.73
CA ASP A 51 13.52 9.41 -10.15
C ASP A 51 12.56 8.65 -9.24
N GLY A 52 12.97 7.50 -8.70
CA GLY A 52 12.25 6.84 -7.61
C GLY A 52 12.10 7.73 -6.38
N GLN A 53 13.17 8.42 -5.96
CA GLN A 53 13.09 9.38 -4.85
C GLN A 53 12.16 10.56 -5.16
N LYS A 54 12.22 11.12 -6.38
CA LYS A 54 11.28 12.17 -6.81
C LYS A 54 9.83 11.69 -6.78
N ALA A 55 9.57 10.43 -7.16
CA ALA A 55 8.24 9.83 -7.08
C ALA A 55 7.76 9.67 -5.63
N LEU A 56 8.64 9.32 -4.69
CA LEU A 56 8.26 9.29 -3.26
C LEU A 56 7.94 10.67 -2.72
N ILE A 57 8.73 11.68 -3.09
CA ILE A 57 8.47 13.08 -2.71
C ILE A 57 7.12 13.54 -3.26
N SER A 58 6.79 13.22 -4.51
CA SER A 58 5.50 13.62 -5.10
C SER A 58 4.29 12.93 -4.44
N LEU A 59 4.50 11.77 -3.79
CA LEU A 59 3.48 11.05 -3.04
C LEU A 59 3.30 11.53 -1.60
N GLU A 60 4.18 12.38 -1.06
CA GLU A 60 4.16 12.83 0.34
C GLU A 60 2.80 13.37 0.78
N LYS A 61 2.19 14.22 -0.06
CA LYS A 61 0.86 14.77 0.21
C LYS A 61 -0.20 13.68 0.30
N SER A 62 -0.19 12.73 -0.64
CA SER A 62 -1.14 11.62 -0.67
C SER A 62 -0.99 10.72 0.57
N VAL A 63 0.24 10.45 1.01
CA VAL A 63 0.52 9.72 2.24
C VAL A 63 -0.06 10.47 3.44
N CYS A 64 0.26 11.77 3.58
CA CYS A 64 -0.24 12.60 4.68
C CYS A 64 -1.76 12.68 4.72
N ASP A 65 -2.40 12.88 3.58
CA ASP A 65 -3.86 12.98 3.48
C ASP A 65 -4.54 11.64 3.81
N THR A 66 -3.94 10.52 3.40
CA THR A 66 -4.44 9.18 3.72
C THR A 66 -4.35 8.90 5.22
N VAL A 67 -3.20 9.21 5.84
CA VAL A 67 -2.99 9.04 7.29
C VAL A 67 -3.97 9.88 8.10
N LYS A 68 -4.26 11.10 7.66
CA LYS A 68 -5.26 11.98 8.31
C LYS A 68 -6.69 11.45 8.19
N LYS A 69 -7.04 10.86 7.04
CA LYS A 69 -8.40 10.37 6.78
C LYS A 69 -8.68 9.02 7.45
N ALA A 70 -7.69 8.13 7.51
CA ALA A 70 -7.88 6.75 7.94
C ALA A 70 -8.61 6.55 9.27
N PRO A 71 -8.36 7.33 10.36
CA PRO A 71 -9.06 7.14 11.63
C PRO A 71 -10.57 7.42 11.59
N ALA A 72 -11.05 8.18 10.60
CA ALA A 72 -12.46 8.54 10.47
C ALA A 72 -13.26 7.57 9.58
N VAL A 73 -12.60 6.57 8.97
CA VAL A 73 -13.22 5.61 8.04
C VAL A 73 -13.91 4.51 8.85
N THR A 74 -15.20 4.28 8.61
CA THR A 74 -15.94 3.17 9.22
C THR A 74 -15.93 1.92 8.32
N LEU A 75 -16.39 0.78 8.85
CA LEU A 75 -16.52 -0.46 8.07
C LEU A 75 -17.42 -0.27 6.84
N ASP A 76 -18.46 0.56 6.93
CA ASP A 76 -19.34 0.87 5.80
C ASP A 76 -18.63 1.67 4.69
N ASN A 77 -17.51 2.32 5.03
CA ASN A 77 -16.64 3.00 4.07
C ASN A 77 -15.51 2.09 3.54
N LEU A 78 -15.29 0.91 4.16
CA LEU A 78 -14.32 -0.08 3.70
C LEU A 78 -14.91 -0.88 2.54
N GLY A 79 -15.16 -0.18 1.44
CA GLY A 79 -15.54 -0.74 0.16
C GLY A 79 -14.93 0.11 -0.93
N THR A 80 -14.03 -0.47 -1.72
CA THR A 80 -13.42 0.24 -2.84
C THR A 80 -13.82 -0.47 -4.12
N SER A 81 -14.77 0.12 -4.84
CA SER A 81 -14.83 -0.11 -6.28
C SER A 81 -13.60 0.59 -6.85
N THR A 82 -12.59 -0.19 -7.22
CA THR A 82 -11.40 0.28 -7.91
C THR A 82 -11.32 -0.39 -9.28
N PRO A 83 -12.24 -0.07 -10.21
CA PRO A 83 -12.41 -0.87 -11.43
C PRO A 83 -11.11 -1.04 -12.22
N MET A 84 -10.29 0.01 -12.26
CA MET A 84 -9.00 -0.04 -12.93
C MET A 84 -8.02 -0.99 -12.24
N ILE A 85 -7.93 -0.98 -10.91
CA ILE A 85 -7.05 -1.89 -10.16
C ILE A 85 -7.56 -3.33 -10.31
N ASP A 86 -8.87 -3.53 -10.25
CA ASP A 86 -9.50 -4.85 -10.39
C ASP A 86 -9.23 -5.44 -11.77
N LEU A 87 -9.47 -4.67 -12.84
CA LEU A 87 -9.19 -5.07 -14.22
C LEU A 87 -7.71 -5.36 -14.47
N MET A 88 -6.81 -4.52 -13.95
CA MET A 88 -5.37 -4.75 -14.09
C MET A 88 -4.89 -5.98 -13.28
N SER A 89 -5.51 -6.25 -12.14
CA SER A 89 -5.20 -7.45 -11.33
C SER A 89 -5.64 -8.73 -12.05
N ILE A 90 -6.82 -8.72 -12.68
CA ILE A 90 -7.30 -9.81 -13.54
C ILE A 90 -6.35 -10.00 -14.73
N ALA A 91 -5.95 -8.92 -15.41
CA ALA A 91 -5.03 -9.01 -16.53
C ALA A 91 -3.65 -9.57 -16.12
N HIS A 92 -3.18 -9.24 -14.91
CA HIS A 92 -1.91 -9.73 -14.36
C HIS A 92 -1.91 -11.24 -14.13
N GLU A 93 -3.06 -11.88 -13.92
CA GLU A 93 -3.17 -13.35 -13.82
C GLU A 93 -2.67 -14.04 -15.10
N THR A 94 -3.06 -13.51 -16.26
CA THR A 94 -2.76 -14.09 -17.59
C THR A 94 -1.56 -13.46 -18.29
N GLN A 95 -0.79 -12.61 -17.61
CA GLN A 95 0.35 -11.91 -18.21
C GLN A 95 1.49 -12.90 -18.56
N TYR A 96 1.91 -12.93 -19.82
CA TYR A 96 2.93 -13.88 -20.33
C TYR A 96 4.28 -13.77 -19.59
N THR A 97 4.73 -12.55 -19.28
CA THR A 97 5.97 -12.30 -18.53
C THR A 97 5.66 -11.57 -17.24
N ARG A 98 5.86 -12.22 -16.08
CA ARG A 98 5.59 -11.65 -14.75
C ARG A 98 6.86 -11.58 -13.92
N LEU A 99 7.19 -10.38 -13.47
CA LEU A 99 8.31 -10.11 -12.56
C LEU A 99 7.88 -10.13 -11.08
N PHE A 100 6.58 -9.97 -10.81
CA PHE A 100 6.04 -9.88 -9.45
C PHE A 100 4.91 -10.89 -9.26
N ARG A 101 4.81 -11.39 -8.03
CA ARG A 101 3.62 -12.12 -7.56
C ARG A 101 2.63 -11.10 -6.97
N SER A 102 1.36 -11.23 -7.38
CA SER A 102 0.21 -10.52 -6.82
C SER A 102 -0.70 -11.54 -6.18
#